data_AF-A0A836SWH4-F1
#
_entry.id   AF-A0A836SWH4-F1
#
_cell.length_a   1.000
_cell.length_b   1.000
_cell.length_c   1.000
_cell.angle_alpha   90.00
_cell.angle_beta   90.00
_cell.angle_gamma   90.00
#
_symmetry.space_group_name_H-M   'P 1'
#
loop_
_entity.id
_entity.type
_entity.pdbx_description
1 polymer ?
#
loop_
_entity_poly.entity_id
_entity_poly.type
_entity_poly.pdbx_seq_one_letter_code
_entity_poly.pdbx_strand_id
1 'polypeptide(L)'
;MKKTMTILMSLFFVVAIFNQAKAQQKTPEEKAKIQTDKLVTSLNLTKVQTDKVHAIALKYAEKIENVRLNNSLIAEERQDQIKDLREEREQELKTVLTPEQFEKYKELKPQWKKENREQRKLEQLKKMK
;
A
#
# COMPACT_ATOMS: atom_id res chain seq x y z
N MET A 1 -17.44 0.87 67.68
CA MET A 1 -18.03 -0.38 67.15
C MET A 1 -18.29 -0.16 65.67
N LYS A 2 -17.71 -1.03 64.82
CA LYS A 2 -17.74 -0.96 63.35
C LYS A 2 -19.13 -1.30 62.83
N LYS A 3 -19.55 -0.62 61.76
CA LYS A 3 -20.55 -0.98 60.71
C LYS A 3 -20.79 0.32 59.92
N THR A 4 -20.83 0.45 58.60
CA THR A 4 -20.66 -0.35 57.37
C THR A 4 -20.82 0.67 56.23
N MET A 5 -20.51 0.28 54.98
CA MET A 5 -20.88 0.97 53.73
C MET A 5 -20.08 2.27 53.46
N THR A 6 -19.29 2.43 52.39
CA THR A 6 -19.51 1.98 51.01
C THR A 6 -18.16 2.01 50.29
N ILE A 7 -17.73 0.88 49.72
CA ILE A 7 -16.62 0.82 48.78
C ILE A 7 -17.17 1.29 47.44
N LEU A 8 -16.80 2.50 47.00
CA LEU A 8 -17.09 2.97 45.65
C LEU A 8 -16.05 2.36 44.69
N MET A 9 -16.25 1.08 44.37
CA MET A 9 -15.61 0.43 43.24
C MET A 9 -16.50 0.70 42.01
N SER A 10 -16.34 1.88 41.42
CA SER A 10 -17.05 2.26 40.19
C SER A 10 -16.25 1.87 38.95
N LEU A 11 -16.72 0.78 38.35
CA LEU A 11 -16.86 0.52 36.91
C LEU A 11 -15.66 0.72 35.98
N PHE A 12 -15.10 -0.42 35.56
CA PHE A 12 -15.05 -0.86 34.16
C PHE A 12 -14.74 0.19 33.09
N PHE A 13 -13.50 0.09 32.58
CA PHE A 13 -13.17 -0.23 31.18
C PHE A 13 -13.99 0.43 30.05
N VAL A 14 -13.22 0.92 29.07
CA VAL A 14 -13.57 1.23 27.67
C VAL A 14 -13.93 2.70 27.38
N VAL A 15 -12.92 3.44 26.92
CA VAL A 15 -12.98 4.04 25.56
C VAL A 15 -11.65 3.76 24.85
N ALA A 16 -11.39 2.49 24.57
CA ALA A 16 -10.49 2.09 23.50
C ALA A 16 -11.37 1.65 22.32
N ILE A 17 -12.02 2.62 21.65
CA ILE A 17 -12.79 2.33 20.43
C ILE A 17 -12.44 3.37 19.38
N PHE A 18 -11.34 3.13 18.68
CA PHE A 18 -11.28 3.24 17.22
C PHE A 18 -10.25 2.23 16.67
N ASN A 19 -10.30 0.99 17.15
CA ASN A 19 -9.72 -0.14 16.42
C ASN A 19 -10.86 -0.85 15.68
N GLN A 20 -11.50 -0.12 14.77
CA GLN A 20 -12.48 -0.67 13.86
C GLN A 20 -11.72 -1.43 12.77
N ALA A 21 -11.56 -2.74 12.99
CA ALA A 21 -11.25 -3.80 12.02
C ALA A 21 -10.76 -3.35 10.63
N LYS A 22 -9.62 -2.66 10.54
CA LYS A 22 -8.87 -2.60 9.29
C LYS A 22 -8.04 -3.87 9.27
N ALA A 23 -8.40 -4.83 8.42
CA ALA A 23 -7.46 -5.87 7.99
C ALA A 23 -6.10 -5.19 7.78
N GLN A 24 -5.07 -5.60 8.52
CA GLN A 24 -3.82 -4.86 8.73
C GLN A 24 -3.29 -4.33 7.39
N GLN A 25 -3.57 -3.06 7.10
CA GLN A 25 -3.20 -2.47 5.82
C GLN A 25 -1.69 -2.31 5.85
N LYS A 26 -1.03 -2.84 4.80
CA LYS A 26 0.42 -2.71 4.66
C LYS A 26 0.85 -1.24 4.72
N THR A 27 1.91 -0.97 5.47
CA THR A 27 2.53 0.34 5.57
C THR A 27 3.11 0.77 4.20
N PRO A 28 3.38 2.08 3.98
CA PRO A 28 4.08 2.54 2.78
C PRO A 28 5.41 1.81 2.55
N GLU A 29 6.17 1.57 3.62
CA GLU A 29 7.45 0.85 3.57
C GLU A 29 7.28 -0.61 3.12
N GLU A 30 6.34 -1.36 3.71
CA GLU A 30 6.06 -2.72 3.27
C GLU A 30 5.57 -2.78 1.81
N LYS A 31 4.75 -1.80 1.41
CA LYS A 31 4.29 -1.66 0.01
C LYS A 31 5.47 -1.35 -0.92
N ALA A 32 6.42 -0.53 -0.50
CA ALA A 32 7.62 -0.19 -1.26
C ALA A 32 8.50 -1.42 -1.43
N LYS A 33 8.79 -2.13 -0.33
CA LYS A 33 9.57 -3.37 -0.35
C LYS A 33 8.99 -4.41 -1.32
N ILE A 34 7.69 -4.68 -1.25
CA ILE A 34 7.03 -5.64 -2.16
C ILE A 34 7.18 -5.23 -3.62
N GLN A 35 7.02 -3.94 -3.92
CA GLN A 35 7.20 -3.43 -5.28
C GLN A 35 8.64 -3.59 -5.75
N THR A 36 9.60 -3.25 -4.91
CA THR A 36 11.03 -3.39 -5.21
C THR A 36 11.40 -4.84 -5.44
N ASP A 37 11.03 -5.75 -4.53
CA ASP A 37 11.33 -7.19 -4.65
C ASP A 37 10.77 -7.78 -5.96
N LYS A 38 9.57 -7.36 -6.35
CA LYS A 38 8.96 -7.76 -7.63
C LYS A 38 9.77 -7.26 -8.83
N LEU A 39 10.29 -6.04 -8.79
CA LEU A 39 11.13 -5.50 -9.87
C LEU A 39 12.53 -6.14 -9.88
N VAL A 40 13.15 -6.37 -8.72
CA VAL A 40 14.44 -7.07 -8.60
C VAL A 40 14.38 -8.41 -9.28
N THR A 41 13.39 -9.23 -8.93
CA THR A 41 13.20 -10.59 -9.48
C THR A 41 12.84 -10.57 -10.97
N SER A 42 12.05 -9.60 -11.42
CA SER A 42 11.59 -9.57 -12.81
C SER A 42 12.62 -8.98 -13.78
N LEU A 43 13.44 -8.05 -13.31
CA LEU A 43 14.34 -7.25 -14.15
C LEU A 43 15.83 -7.48 -13.87
N ASN A 44 16.16 -8.37 -12.92
CA ASN A 44 17.53 -8.65 -12.48
C ASN A 44 18.29 -7.37 -12.10
N LEU A 45 17.69 -6.56 -11.22
CA LEU A 45 18.26 -5.28 -10.82
C LEU A 45 19.59 -5.47 -10.09
N THR A 46 20.56 -4.59 -10.37
CA THR A 46 21.78 -4.50 -9.57
C THR A 46 21.47 -3.96 -8.16
N LYS A 47 22.40 -4.11 -7.21
CA LYS A 47 22.23 -3.53 -5.86
C LYS A 47 21.97 -2.02 -5.90
N VAL A 48 22.75 -1.28 -6.70
CA VAL A 48 22.60 0.17 -6.84
C VAL A 48 21.24 0.56 -7.42
N GLN A 49 20.76 -0.18 -8.42
CA GLN A 49 19.42 0.03 -8.97
C GLN A 49 18.33 -0.32 -7.96
N THR A 50 18.50 -1.39 -7.19
CA THR A 50 17.57 -1.82 -6.15
C THR A 50 17.37 -0.75 -5.10
N ASP A 51 18.47 -0.17 -4.59
CA ASP A 51 18.43 0.90 -3.57
C ASP A 51 17.67 2.13 -4.10
N LYS A 52 17.94 2.54 -5.35
CA LYS A 52 17.22 3.66 -6.01
C LYS A 52 15.75 3.36 -6.28
N VAL A 53 15.44 2.16 -6.78
CA VAL A 53 14.06 1.72 -7.02
C VAL A 53 13.28 1.67 -5.72
N HIS A 54 13.89 1.24 -4.60
CA HIS A 54 13.26 1.26 -3.29
C HIS A 54 12.93 2.69 -2.83
N ALA A 55 13.87 3.62 -2.94
CA ALA A 55 13.64 5.02 -2.60
C ALA A 55 12.49 5.62 -3.42
N ILE A 56 12.43 5.34 -4.74
CA ILE A 56 11.32 5.75 -5.60
C ILE A 56 10.02 5.09 -5.13
N ALA A 57 10.02 3.78 -4.90
CA ALA A 57 8.83 3.04 -4.48
C ALA A 57 8.26 3.56 -3.15
N LEU A 58 9.11 3.89 -2.18
CA LEU A 58 8.73 4.45 -0.89
C LEU A 58 8.10 5.85 -1.06
N LYS A 59 8.80 6.76 -1.75
CA LYS A 59 8.32 8.12 -2.05
C LYS A 59 6.90 8.10 -2.61
N TYR A 60 6.63 7.25 -3.60
CA TYR A 60 5.31 7.17 -4.21
C TYR A 60 4.30 6.38 -3.38
N ALA A 61 4.73 5.41 -2.58
CA ALA A 61 3.85 4.73 -1.64
C ALA A 61 3.30 5.71 -0.58
N GLU A 62 4.15 6.60 -0.05
CA GLU A 62 3.77 7.64 0.91
C GLU A 62 2.83 8.68 0.27
N LYS A 63 3.19 9.21 -0.92
CA LYS A 63 2.31 10.15 -1.64
C LYS A 63 0.92 9.56 -1.91
N ILE A 64 0.86 8.31 -2.36
CA ILE A 64 -0.40 7.62 -2.62
C ILE A 64 -1.18 7.41 -1.32
N GLU A 65 -0.50 7.09 -0.22
CA GLU A 65 -1.16 6.94 1.09
C GLU A 65 -1.78 8.27 1.56
N ASN A 66 -1.06 9.39 1.41
CA ASN A 66 -1.59 10.72 1.72
C ASN A 66 -2.83 11.05 0.87
N VAL A 67 -2.81 10.75 -0.43
CA VAL A 67 -3.99 10.90 -1.30
C VAL A 67 -5.13 10.00 -0.86
N ARG A 68 -4.87 8.77 -0.40
CA ARG A 68 -5.93 7.87 0.11
C ARG A 68 -6.55 8.33 1.42
N LEU A 69 -5.77 8.97 2.29
CA LEU A 69 -6.23 9.44 3.59
C LEU A 69 -6.86 10.84 3.52
N ASN A 70 -6.75 11.53 2.39
CA ASN A 70 -7.34 12.86 2.21
C ASN A 70 -8.88 12.76 2.10
N ASN A 71 -9.60 13.15 3.16
CA ASN A 71 -11.06 13.09 3.21
C ASN A 71 -11.76 14.21 2.42
N SER A 72 -11.02 15.21 1.94
CA SER A 72 -11.58 16.32 1.14
C SER A 72 -11.78 15.97 -0.33
N LEU A 73 -11.16 14.88 -0.82
CA LEU A 73 -11.26 14.45 -2.21
C LEU A 73 -12.42 13.48 -2.42
N ILE A 74 -13.15 13.66 -3.52
CA ILE A 74 -14.12 12.65 -3.96
C ILE A 74 -13.39 11.43 -4.56
N ALA A 75 -14.14 10.35 -4.81
CA ALA A 75 -13.56 9.09 -5.28
C ALA A 75 -12.84 9.24 -6.63
N GLU A 76 -13.39 10.02 -7.55
CA GLU A 76 -12.84 10.27 -8.89
C GLU A 76 -11.51 11.03 -8.84
N GLU A 77 -11.49 12.20 -8.18
CA GLU A 77 -10.28 13.00 -7.98
C GLU A 77 -9.15 12.19 -7.34
N ARG A 78 -9.49 11.36 -6.36
CA ARG A 78 -8.53 10.46 -5.71
C ARG A 78 -7.96 9.43 -6.68
N GLN A 79 -8.77 8.88 -7.59
CA GLN A 79 -8.28 7.95 -8.61
C GLN A 79 -7.36 8.65 -9.60
N ASP A 80 -7.72 9.85 -10.04
CA ASP A 80 -6.93 10.64 -10.99
C ASP A 80 -5.58 11.02 -10.41
N GLN A 81 -5.54 11.57 -9.18
CA GLN A 81 -4.27 11.87 -8.51
C GLN A 81 -3.40 10.61 -8.33
N ILE A 82 -3.99 9.47 -7.98
CA ILE A 82 -3.24 8.21 -7.86
C ILE A 82 -2.73 7.72 -9.23
N LYS A 83 -3.48 7.97 -10.31
CA LYS A 83 -3.05 7.64 -11.67
C LYS A 83 -1.84 8.49 -12.05
N ASP A 84 -1.89 9.80 -11.83
CA ASP A 84 -0.80 10.72 -12.13
C ASP A 84 0.46 10.34 -11.35
N LEU A 85 0.33 10.06 -10.05
CA LEU A 85 1.44 9.58 -9.23
C LEU A 85 2.07 8.27 -9.73
N ARG A 86 1.28 7.39 -10.36
CA ARG A 86 1.82 6.15 -10.96
C ARG A 86 2.57 6.42 -12.25
N GLU A 87 2.14 7.41 -13.02
CA GLU A 87 2.81 7.86 -14.24
C GLU A 87 4.12 8.56 -13.90
N GLU A 88 4.12 9.47 -12.92
CA GLU A 88 5.34 10.11 -12.38
C GLU A 88 6.35 9.06 -11.89
N ARG A 89 5.90 8.07 -11.12
CA ARG A 89 6.75 6.96 -10.66
C ARG A 89 7.40 6.22 -11.82
N GLU A 90 6.67 5.98 -12.90
CA GLU A 90 7.19 5.31 -14.08
C GLU A 90 8.25 6.13 -14.81
N GLN A 91 8.06 7.46 -14.90
CA GLN A 91 9.09 8.35 -15.43
C GLN A 91 10.35 8.33 -14.58
N GLU A 92 10.24 8.34 -13.24
CA GLU A 92 11.41 8.24 -12.36
C GLU A 92 12.11 6.88 -12.49
N LEU A 93 11.36 5.77 -12.58
CA LEU A 93 11.94 4.45 -12.81
C LEU A 93 12.73 4.38 -14.14
N LYS A 94 12.25 5.04 -15.20
CA LYS A 94 12.94 5.10 -16.49
C LYS A 94 14.35 5.68 -16.38
N THR A 95 14.61 6.56 -15.42
CA THR A 95 15.93 7.16 -15.20
C THR A 95 16.92 6.24 -14.48
N VAL A 96 16.44 5.18 -13.84
CA VAL A 96 17.24 4.24 -13.03
C VAL A 96 17.45 2.91 -13.75
N LEU A 97 16.47 2.48 -14.54
CA LEU A 97 16.50 1.24 -15.31
C LEU A 97 17.29 1.42 -16.60
N THR A 98 17.94 0.35 -17.08
CA THR A 98 18.48 0.33 -18.45
C THR A 98 17.33 0.34 -19.46
N PRO A 99 17.59 0.70 -20.73
CA PRO A 99 16.58 0.62 -21.79
C PRO A 99 15.94 -0.78 -21.88
N GLU A 100 16.72 -1.87 -21.83
CA GLU A 100 16.14 -3.22 -21.91
C GLU A 100 15.30 -3.56 -20.68
N GLN A 101 15.73 -3.16 -19.48
CA GLN A 101 14.96 -3.37 -18.24
C GLN A 101 13.64 -2.59 -18.26
N PHE A 102 13.65 -1.37 -18.79
CA PHE A 102 12.45 -0.54 -18.89
C PHE A 102 11.45 -1.09 -19.91
N GLU A 103 11.92 -1.58 -21.06
CA GLU A 103 11.05 -2.25 -22.04
C GLU A 103 10.44 -3.53 -21.45
N LYS A 104 11.24 -4.37 -20.77
CA LYS A 104 10.71 -5.55 -20.06
C LYS A 104 9.68 -5.17 -18.98
N TYR A 105 9.91 -4.08 -18.25
CA TYR A 105 8.94 -3.55 -17.29
C TYR A 105 7.62 -3.19 -17.96
N LYS A 106 7.64 -2.50 -19.11
CA LYS A 106 6.44 -2.14 -19.87
C LYS A 106 5.66 -3.37 -20.33
N GLU A 107 6.34 -4.42 -20.77
CA GLU A 107 5.73 -5.69 -21.19
C GLU A 107 5.08 -6.46 -20.04
N LEU A 108 5.71 -6.47 -18.87
CA LEU A 108 5.21 -7.20 -17.70
C LEU A 108 4.08 -6.46 -16.97
N LYS A 109 4.08 -5.13 -16.98
CA LYS A 109 3.06 -4.29 -16.33
C LYS A 109 1.60 -4.68 -16.64
N PRO A 110 1.17 -4.88 -17.90
CA PRO A 110 -0.20 -5.31 -18.20
C PRO A 110 -0.52 -6.71 -17.66
N GLN A 111 0.44 -7.63 -17.64
CA GLN A 111 0.27 -8.97 -17.10
C GLN A 111 0.03 -8.93 -15.59
N TRP A 112 0.83 -8.16 -14.85
CA TRP A 112 0.63 -7.94 -13.42
C TRP A 112 -0.71 -7.28 -13.11
N LYS A 113 -1.16 -6.34 -13.95
CA LYS A 113 -2.49 -5.74 -13.81
C LYS A 113 -3.59 -6.79 -13.99
N LYS A 114 -3.46 -7.70 -14.96
CA LYS A 114 -4.41 -8.79 -15.20
C LYS A 114 -4.45 -9.75 -14.01
N GLU A 115 -3.28 -10.23 -13.58
CA GLU A 115 -3.13 -11.13 -12.44
C GLU A 115 -3.76 -10.56 -11.17
N ASN A 116 -3.45 -9.29 -10.84
CA ASN A 116 -4.05 -8.62 -9.67
C ASN A 116 -5.58 -8.52 -9.76
N ARG A 117 -6.16 -8.36 -10.96
CA ARG A 117 -7.62 -8.35 -11.13
C ARG A 117 -8.21 -9.75 -10.92
N GLU A 118 -7.56 -10.78 -11.44
CA GLU A 118 -7.99 -12.18 -11.29
C GLU A 118 -7.93 -12.63 -9.84
N GLN A 119 -6.86 -12.28 -9.12
CA GLN A 119 -6.73 -12.57 -7.69
C GLN A 119 -7.86 -11.92 -6.88
N ARG A 120 -8.18 -10.64 -7.14
CA ARG A 120 -9.30 -9.95 -6.47
C ARG A 120 -10.65 -10.61 -6.75
N LYS A 121 -10.89 -11.05 -8.00
CA LYS A 121 -12.11 -11.78 -8.35
C LYS A 121 -12.20 -13.12 -7.61
N LEU A 122 -11.08 -13.85 -7.53
CA LEU A 122 -11.02 -15.12 -6.82
C LEU A 122 -11.25 -14.94 -5.31
N GLU A 123 -10.65 -13.92 -4.69
CA GLU A 123 -10.89 -13.58 -3.28
C GLU A 123 -12.36 -13.23 -3.02
N GLN A 124 -12.99 -12.46 -3.91
CA GLN A 124 -14.42 -12.16 -3.82
C GLN A 124 -15.27 -13.43 -3.91
N LEU A 125 -14.97 -14.33 -4.87
CA LEU A 125 -15.67 -15.59 -5.02
C LEU A 125 -15.55 -16.49 -3.77
N LYS A 126 -14.37 -16.55 -3.16
CA LYS A 126 -14.15 -17.31 -1.91
C LYS A 126 -14.95 -16.75 -0.73
N LYS A 127 -15.19 -15.44 -0.67
CA LYS A 127 -15.99 -14.80 0.39
C LYS A 127 -17.51 -15.00 0.22
N MET A 128 -17.96 -15.41 -0.97
CA MET A 128 -19.36 -15.67 -1.28
C MET A 128 -19.78 -17.14 -1.07
N LYS A 129 -18.83 -18.03 -0.79
CA LYS A 129 -19.06 -19.44 -0.46
C LYS A 129 -19.01 -19.62 1.05
#